data_AF-A0A2V7WEG9-F1
#
_entry.id   AF-A0A2V7WEG9-F1
#
_cell.length_a   1.000
_cell.length_b   1.000
_cell.length_c   1.000
_cell.angle_alpha   90.00
_cell.angle_beta   90.00
_cell.angle_gamma   90.00
#
_symmetry.space_group_name_H-M   'P 1'
#
loop_
_entity.id
_entity.type
_entity.pdbx_description
1 polymer ?
#
loop_
_entity_poly.entity_id
_entity_poly.type
_entity_poly.pdbx_seq_one_letter_code
_entity_poly.pdbx_strand_id
1 'polypeptide(L)' 'STCVVTRRVAGEEAVKTPAGEFRATHLLQTSGGEASDWWIHPDLGIPVRGQILGGMEYVLSSLKMGSGLHLPH' A
#
# COMPACT_ATOMS: atom_id res chain seq x y z
N SER A 1 -20.61 -15.45 -2.74
CA SER A 1 -19.25 -15.19 -2.24
C SER A 1 -18.49 -14.39 -3.27
N THR A 2 -18.08 -13.17 -2.94
CA THR A 2 -17.11 -12.42 -3.76
C THR A 2 -15.73 -12.90 -3.34
N CYS A 3 -15.00 -13.57 -4.24
CA CYS A 3 -13.60 -13.90 -3.98
C CYS A 3 -12.74 -12.66 -4.18
N VAL A 4 -11.79 -12.47 -3.26
CA VAL A 4 -10.76 -11.44 -3.36
C VAL A 4 -9.48 -12.15 -3.77
N VAL A 5 -8.92 -11.74 -4.91
CA VAL A 5 -7.64 -12.25 -5.40
C VAL A 5 -6.61 -11.15 -5.24
N THR A 6 -5.54 -11.43 -4.50
CA THR A 6 -4.42 -10.50 -4.35
C THR A 6 -3.19 -11.09 -5.01
N ARG A 7 -2.58 -10.34 -5.93
CA ARG A 7 -1.37 -10.71 -6.64
C ARG A 7 -0.32 -9.63 -6.45
N ARG A 8 0.92 -10.02 -6.20
CA ARG A 8 2.07 -9.12 -6.28
C ARG A 8 2.37 -8.79 -7.75
N VAL A 9 2.39 -7.51 -8.10
CA VAL A 9 2.63 -7.03 -9.48
C VAL A 9 4.11 -6.91 -9.73
N ALA A 10 4.83 -6.30 -8.80
CA ALA A 10 6.26 -6.04 -8.89
C ALA A 10 6.95 -6.29 -7.53
N GLY A 11 8.27 -6.07 -7.50
CA GLY A 11 9.02 -6.01 -6.26
C GLY A 11 8.68 -4.77 -5.43
N GLU A 12 9.59 -4.40 -4.53
CA GLU A 12 9.47 -3.15 -3.80
C GLU A 12 9.82 -1.97 -4.71
N GLU A 13 9.02 -0.91 -4.67
CA GLU A 13 9.23 0.33 -5.38
C GLU A 13 9.16 1.54 -4.43
N ALA A 14 9.79 2.65 -4.84
CA ALA A 14 9.74 3.90 -4.09
C ALA A 14 8.45 4.67 -4.41
N VAL A 15 7.65 4.96 -3.38
CA VAL A 15 6.38 5.69 -3.49
C VAL A 15 6.48 6.98 -2.71
N LYS A 16 6.23 8.10 -3.40
CA LYS A 16 6.17 9.43 -2.80
C LYS A 16 4.75 9.76 -2.37
N THR A 17 4.62 10.25 -1.15
CA THR A 17 3.35 10.67 -0.54
C THR A 17 3.57 11.96 0.25
N PRO A 18 2.51 12.68 0.65
CA PRO A 18 2.67 13.82 1.57
C PRO A 18 3.27 13.43 2.94
N ALA A 19 3.13 12.18 3.37
CA ALA A 19 3.77 11.67 4.58
C ALA A 19 5.28 11.41 4.44
N GLY A 20 5.82 11.42 3.21
CA GLY A 20 7.21 11.10 2.91
C GLY A 20 7.38 10.13 1.75
N GLU A 21 8.62 9.72 1.51
CA GLU A 21 8.98 8.68 0.55
C GLU A 21 9.12 7.33 1.27
N PHE A 22 8.46 6.30 0.73
CA PHE A 22 8.42 4.97 1.32
C PHE A 22 8.81 3.91 0.29
N ARG A 23 9.44 2.83 0.73
CA ARG A 23 9.54 1.61 -0.08
C ARG A 23 8.29 0.78 0.16
N ALA A 24 7.61 0.37 -0.90
CA ALA A 24 6.36 -0.36 -0.81
C ALA A 24 6.27 -1.48 -1.85
N THR A 25 5.59 -2.56 -1.48
CA THR A 25 5.27 -3.66 -2.40
C THR A 25 3.97 -3.34 -3.14
N HIS A 26 4.01 -3.40 -4.48
CA HIS A 26 2.84 -3.21 -5.32
C HIS A 26 2.01 -4.49 -5.45
N LEU A 27 0.75 -4.42 -5.03
CA LEU A 27 -0.24 -5.48 -5.05
C LEU A 27 -1.42 -5.07 -5.93
N LEU A 28 -1.82 -5.95 -6.83
CA LEU A 28 -3.09 -5.86 -7.54
C LEU A 28 -4.09 -6.72 -6.80
N GLN A 29 -5.16 -6.09 -6.33
CA GLN A 29 -6.31 -6.74 -5.72
C GLN A 29 -7.45 -6.73 -6.73
N THR A 30 -8.12 -7.87 -6.90
CA THR A 30 -9.31 -7.98 -7.75
C THR A 30 -10.44 -8.60 -6.95
N SER A 31 -11.59 -7.94 -6.91
CA SER A 31 -12.79 -8.40 -6.19
C SER A 31 -14.01 -8.18 -7.06
N GLY A 32 -14.77 -9.24 -7.35
CA GLY A 32 -16.06 -9.11 -8.05
C GLY A 32 -16.01 -8.45 -9.43
N GLY A 33 -14.85 -8.42 -10.09
CA GLY A 33 -14.63 -7.76 -11.38
C GLY A 33 -13.99 -6.37 -11.29
N GLU A 34 -13.88 -5.79 -10.08
CA GLU A 34 -13.17 -4.54 -9.85
C GLU A 34 -11.71 -4.81 -9.49
N ALA A 35 -10.80 -4.02 -10.06
CA ALA A 35 -9.37 -4.10 -9.81
C ALA A 35 -8.89 -2.86 -9.05
N SER A 36 -7.94 -3.05 -8.15
CA SER A 36 -7.35 -1.99 -7.33
C SER A 36 -5.86 -2.23 -7.14
N ASP A 37 -5.07 -1.20 -7.33
CA ASP A 37 -3.64 -1.19 -7.06
C ASP A 37 -3.39 -0.70 -5.63
N TRP A 38 -2.54 -1.41 -4.90
CA TRP A 38 -2.19 -1.10 -3.52
C TRP A 38 -0.69 -1.16 -3.33
N TRP A 39 -0.12 -0.13 -2.73
CA TRP A 39 1.28 -0.08 -2.33
C TRP A 39 1.34 -0.24 -0.82
N ILE A 40 1.88 -1.36 -0.36
CA ILE A 40 1.94 -1.71 1.05
C ILE A 40 3.38 -1.60 1.55
N HIS A 41 3.61 -0.85 2.63
CA HIS A 41 4.91 -0.81 3.27
C HIS A 41 5.27 -2.21 3.79
N PRO A 42 6.43 -2.80 3.41
CA PRO A 42 6.74 -4.20 3.73
C PRO A 42 6.88 -4.44 5.23
N ASP A 43 7.53 -3.52 5.96
CA ASP A 43 7.76 -3.69 7.40
C ASP A 43 6.55 -3.33 8.26
N LEU A 44 5.82 -2.28 7.88
CA LEU A 44 4.69 -1.77 8.66
C LEU A 44 3.35 -2.41 8.30
N GLY A 45 3.25 -3.05 7.13
CA GLY A 45 2.02 -3.67 6.63
C GLY A 45 0.88 -2.70 6.32
N ILE A 46 1.15 -1.39 6.28
CA ILE A 46 0.14 -0.35 6.01
C ILE A 46 0.12 0.06 4.53
N PRO A 47 -1.03 0.45 3.97
CA PRO A 47 -1.10 1.05 2.65
C PRO A 47 -0.47 2.44 2.66
N VAL A 48 0.51 2.68 1.80
CA VAL A 48 1.08 4.01 1.55
C VAL A 48 0.34 4.73 0.42
N ARG A 49 -0.20 3.95 -0.53
CA ARG A 49 -1.01 4.42 -1.65
C ARG A 49 -1.99 3.32 -2.07
N GLY A 50 -3.15 3.72 -2.58
CA GLY A 50 -4.12 2.83 -3.21
C GLY A 50 -4.83 3.53 -4.36
N GLN A 51 -5.15 2.79 -5.41
CA GLN A 51 -5.88 3.31 -6.57
C GLN A 51 -6.91 2.27 -7.01
N ILE A 52 -8.18 2.65 -6.98
CA ILE A 52 -9.27 1.81 -7.51
C ILE A 52 -9.50 2.22 -8.96
N LEU A 53 -9.53 1.26 -9.89
CA LEU A 53 -9.72 1.55 -11.31
C LEU A 53 -11.08 2.23 -11.53
N GLY A 54 -11.06 3.49 -12.00
CA GLY A 54 -12.27 4.27 -12.23
C GLY A 54 -12.86 4.99 -11.00
N GLY A 55 -12.13 5.04 -9.89
CA GLY A 55 -12.64 5.58 -8.62
C GLY A 55 -11.65 6.44 -7.85
N MET A 56 -11.57 6.17 -6.55
CA MET A 56 -10.83 6.97 -5.56
C MET A 56 -9.35 6.61 -5.51
N GLU A 57 -8.54 7.64 -5.24
CA GLU A 57 -7.14 7.47 -4.84
C GLU A 57 -7.02 7.61 -3.32
N TYR A 58 -6.28 6.71 -2.71
CA TYR A 58 -5.84 6.78 -1.33
C TYR A 58 -4.35 7.12 -1.31
N VAL A 59 -3.97 8.14 -0.54
CA VAL A 59 -2.56 8.51 -0.34
C VAL A 59 -2.30 8.79 1.14
N LEU A 60 -1.24 8.20 1.67
CA LEU A 60 -0.83 8.43 3.05
C LEU A 60 -0.38 9.88 3.24
N SER A 61 -1.14 10.66 4.00
CA SER A 61 -0.91 12.10 4.16
C SER A 61 -0.01 12.45 5.34
N SER A 62 -0.02 11.64 6.39
CA SER A 62 0.87 11.79 7.54
C SER A 62 1.11 10.44 8.21
N LEU A 63 2.35 10.18 8.60
CA LEU A 63 2.71 9.04 9.45
C LEU A 63 3.50 9.57 10.64
N LYS A 64 2.90 9.47 11.84
CA LYS A 64 3.61 9.77 13.09
C LYS A 64 4.14 8.47 13.66
N MET A 65 5.42 8.18 13.43
CA MET A 65 6.10 7.10 14.13
C MET A 65 6.27 7.53 15.59
N GLY A 66 5.49 6.96 16.49
CA GLY A 66 5.70 7.14 17.92
C GLY A 66 7.10 6.67 18.29
N SER A 67 7.74 7.36 19.24
CA SER A 67 9.14 7.16 19.68
C SER A 67 9.45 5.79 20.32
N GLY A 68 8.64 4.76 20.06
CA GLY A 68 8.68 3.45 20.73
C GLY A 68 8.82 2.22 19.82
N LEU A 69 8.86 2.37 18.49
CA LEU A 69 9.18 1.24 17.60
C LEU A 69 10.69 1.10 17.43
N HIS A 70 11.33 0.56 18.46
CA HIS A 70 12.67 -0.01 18.36
C HIS A 70 12.55 -1.32 17.56
N LEU A 71 12.84 -1.26 16.25
CA LEU A 71 13.06 -2.47 15.45
C LEU A 71 14.44 -3.01 15.86
N PRO A 72 14.56 -4.23 16.41
CA PRO A 72 15.86 -4.81 16.70
C PRO A 72 16.62 -5.04 15.38
N HIS A 73 17.91 -4.69 15.41
CA HIS A 73 18.89 -4.87 14.35
C HIS A 73 19.07 -6.33 13.92
#